data_AF-A0A838RXT4-F1
#
_entry.id   AF-A0A838RXT4-F1
#
_cell.length_a   1.000
_cell.length_b   1.000
_cell.length_c   1.000
_cell.angle_alpha   90.00
_cell.angle_beta   90.00
_cell.angle_gamma   90.00
#
_symmetry.space_group_name_H-M   'P 1'
#
loop_
_entity.id
_entity.type
_entity.pdbx_description
1 polymer ?
#
loop_
_entity_poly.entity_id
_entity_poly.type
_entity_poly.pdbx_seq_one_letter_code
_entity_poly.pdbx_strand_id
1 'polypeptide(L)'
;MQLSIATPRTFSFKRTVISHGWCELLPFEIDRDRWVLARTLDLLDGAPVTVLITANKREVRIDPSRTLRKKAVEQVLRDVRHMLRLDDDMAVFYRTMEATPDFEWVSEQGAGRLLRAPTVFEDLAKMICTTNCSWSLTRKMVTGLVQSLGRESAGGRRTFPTPEAMALMPLKFYVNEVSAGYRAPYLKELAERVASGSLNVEAWLDSPLPTAELIKEMKSVKGVGDYAAEN
;
A
#
# COMPACT_ATOMS: atom_id res chain seq x y z
N MET A 1 11.89 18.09 -10.86
CA MET A 1 11.98 17.09 -11.96
C MET A 1 10.66 16.38 -11.99
N GLN A 2 10.01 16.24 -13.15
CA GLN A 2 8.73 15.53 -13.26
C GLN A 2 8.94 14.16 -13.89
N LEU A 3 8.35 13.12 -13.30
CA LEU A 3 8.32 11.77 -13.85
C LEU A 3 6.89 11.45 -14.32
N SER A 4 6.74 10.53 -15.28
CA SER A 4 5.42 10.10 -15.74
C SER A 4 5.34 8.60 -16.03
N ILE A 5 4.13 8.06 -15.88
CA ILE A 5 3.77 6.69 -16.24
C ILE A 5 2.58 6.78 -17.19
N ALA A 6 2.70 6.24 -18.40
CA ALA A 6 1.57 6.14 -19.33
C ALA A 6 0.48 5.24 -18.76
N THR A 7 -0.78 5.60 -18.98
CA THR A 7 -1.94 4.87 -18.47
C THR A 7 -2.83 4.36 -19.61
N PRO A 8 -3.46 3.19 -19.47
CA PRO A 8 -4.49 2.76 -20.42
C PRO A 8 -5.70 3.70 -20.34
N ARG A 9 -6.52 3.73 -21.41
CA ARG A 9 -7.75 4.54 -21.45
C ARG A 9 -8.75 4.14 -20.36
N THR A 10 -8.72 2.88 -19.95
CA THR A 10 -9.54 2.28 -18.89
C THR A 10 -8.96 2.49 -17.48
N PHE A 11 -8.04 3.44 -17.30
CA PHE A 11 -7.54 3.82 -15.98
C PHE A 11 -8.24 5.07 -15.46
N SER A 12 -8.85 4.97 -14.28
CA SER A 12 -9.34 6.13 -13.53
C SER A 12 -8.53 6.31 -12.24
N PHE A 13 -7.69 7.35 -12.23
CA PHE A 13 -6.90 7.70 -11.04
C PHE A 13 -7.80 7.94 -9.82
N LYS A 14 -8.85 8.75 -10.00
CA LYS A 14 -9.75 9.10 -8.89
C LYS A 14 -10.38 7.87 -8.26
N ARG A 15 -10.94 6.97 -9.08
CA ARG A 15 -11.59 5.74 -8.61
C ARG A 15 -10.59 4.77 -7.97
N THR A 16 -9.39 4.65 -8.54
CA THR A 16 -8.34 3.81 -7.96
C THR A 16 -7.93 4.31 -6.57
N VAL A 17 -7.71 5.63 -6.44
CA VAL A 17 -7.25 6.24 -5.18
C VAL A 17 -8.32 6.17 -4.09
N ILE A 18 -9.59 6.38 -4.41
CA ILE A 18 -10.69 6.31 -3.43
C ILE A 18 -11.39 4.95 -3.37
N SER A 19 -10.79 3.90 -3.94
CA SER A 19 -11.44 2.59 -4.01
C SER A 19 -11.78 2.02 -2.63
N HIS A 20 -11.04 2.45 -1.61
CA HIS A 20 -11.23 2.16 -0.18
C HIS A 20 -10.38 3.15 0.64
N GLY A 21 -10.29 2.94 1.95
CA GLY A 21 -9.68 3.86 2.91
C GLY A 21 -8.15 3.99 2.87
N TRP A 22 -7.40 3.22 2.07
CA TRP A 22 -5.92 3.28 2.13
C TRP A 22 -5.33 4.66 1.87
N CYS A 23 -5.98 5.45 1.01
CA CYS A 23 -5.55 6.82 0.72
C CYS A 23 -5.59 7.76 1.94
N GLU A 24 -6.28 7.36 3.02
CA GLU A 24 -6.38 8.10 4.29
C GLU A 24 -5.46 7.54 5.39
N LEU A 25 -4.72 6.46 5.10
CA LEU A 25 -3.76 5.84 6.01
C LEU A 25 -2.34 6.24 5.65
N LEU A 26 -1.61 6.80 6.62
CA LEU A 26 -0.21 7.13 6.43
C LEU A 26 0.60 5.92 5.92
N PRO A 27 1.64 6.17 5.10
CA PRO A 27 2.11 7.47 4.63
C PRO A 27 1.44 7.96 3.33
N PHE A 28 0.24 7.49 3.01
CA PHE A 28 -0.63 8.18 2.04
C PHE A 28 -1.33 9.38 2.68
N GLU A 29 -1.48 10.44 1.89
CA GLU A 29 -2.36 11.56 2.18
C GLU A 29 -3.04 11.98 0.88
N ILE A 30 -4.35 12.21 0.88
CA ILE A 30 -5.11 12.62 -0.31
C ILE A 30 -5.70 14.02 -0.15
N ASP A 31 -5.36 14.92 -1.07
CA ASP A 31 -6.09 16.16 -1.28
C ASP A 31 -7.18 15.92 -2.33
N ARG A 32 -8.44 15.82 -1.88
CA ARG A 32 -9.58 15.50 -2.76
C ARG A 32 -10.06 16.69 -3.60
N ASP A 33 -9.72 17.92 -3.21
CA ASP A 33 -10.09 19.12 -3.97
C ASP A 33 -9.17 19.24 -5.18
N ARG A 34 -7.86 19.04 -4.97
CA ARG A 34 -6.84 19.12 -6.02
C ARG A 34 -6.56 17.77 -6.71
N TRP A 35 -7.09 16.67 -6.18
CA TRP A 35 -6.82 15.30 -6.64
C TRP A 35 -5.32 14.99 -6.68
N VAL A 36 -4.64 15.26 -5.56
CA VAL A 36 -3.23 14.99 -5.36
C VAL A 36 -3.06 13.92 -4.28
N LEU A 37 -2.55 12.75 -4.66
CA LEU A 37 -2.14 11.72 -3.71
C LEU A 37 -0.68 11.94 -3.36
N ALA A 38 -0.40 12.29 -2.10
CA ALA A 38 0.95 12.32 -1.57
C ALA A 38 1.31 10.93 -1.02
N ARG A 39 2.57 10.53 -1.21
CA ARG A 39 3.12 9.30 -0.65
C ARG A 39 4.57 9.48 -0.27
N THR A 40 4.95 9.11 0.95
CA THR A 40 6.37 9.03 1.34
C THR A 40 6.88 7.61 1.15
N LEU A 41 7.87 7.45 0.28
CA LEU A 41 8.48 6.19 -0.10
C LEU A 41 9.85 6.06 0.56
N ASP A 42 10.13 4.88 1.10
CA ASP A 42 11.48 4.55 1.53
C ASP A 42 12.32 4.14 0.32
N LEU A 43 13.54 4.67 0.22
CA LEU A 43 14.45 4.35 -0.87
C LEU A 43 15.50 3.36 -0.36
N LEU A 44 15.78 2.34 -1.18
CA LEU A 44 16.84 1.36 -0.88
C LEU A 44 18.19 2.07 -0.72
N ASP A 45 18.47 3.01 -1.62
CA ASP A 45 19.69 3.81 -1.63
C ASP A 45 19.38 5.27 -1.27
N GLY A 46 19.52 5.61 0.03
CA GLY A 46 19.53 6.99 0.52
C GLY A 46 18.32 7.39 1.36
N ALA A 47 18.11 8.70 1.50
CA ALA A 47 17.02 9.24 2.32
C ALA A 47 15.65 9.06 1.65
N PRO A 48 14.57 8.84 2.43
CA PRO A 48 13.20 8.78 1.90
C PRO A 48 12.84 9.97 1.01
N VAL A 49 11.84 9.76 0.16
CA VAL A 49 11.29 10.80 -0.72
C VAL A 49 9.78 10.85 -0.62
N THR A 50 9.22 12.06 -0.49
CA THR A 50 7.79 12.27 -0.69
C THR A 50 7.54 12.55 -2.16
N VAL A 51 6.58 11.86 -2.75
CA VAL A 51 6.11 12.10 -4.12
C VAL A 51 4.68 12.62 -4.09
N LEU A 52 4.39 13.59 -4.94
CA LEU A 52 3.03 14.03 -5.23
C LEU A 52 2.59 13.40 -6.55
N ILE A 53 1.45 12.72 -6.51
CA ILE A 53 0.94 11.92 -7.63
C ILE A 53 -0.37 12.56 -8.10
N THR A 54 -0.41 12.89 -9.39
CA THR A 54 -1.60 13.40 -10.08
C THR A 54 -1.78 12.62 -11.37
N ALA A 55 -2.94 12.75 -12.02
CA ALA A 55 -3.17 12.11 -13.31
C ALA A 55 -3.99 12.98 -14.25
N ASN A 56 -3.75 12.78 -15.54
CA ASN A 56 -4.65 13.17 -16.60
C ASN A 56 -5.16 11.91 -17.34
N LYS A 57 -5.87 12.07 -18.47
CA LYS A 57 -6.46 10.94 -19.21
C LYS A 57 -5.45 9.93 -19.79
N ARG A 58 -4.16 10.25 -19.86
CA ARG A 58 -3.13 9.46 -20.56
C ARG A 58 -1.93 9.10 -19.71
N GLU A 59 -1.71 9.79 -18.61
CA GLU A 59 -0.55 9.57 -17.76
C GLU A 59 -0.83 9.90 -16.30
N VAL A 60 -0.12 9.20 -15.42
CA VAL A 60 0.14 9.59 -14.05
C VAL A 60 1.41 10.42 -14.03
N ARG A 61 1.36 11.61 -13.40
CA ARG A 61 2.50 12.48 -13.16
C ARG A 61 2.94 12.36 -11.71
N ILE A 62 4.24 12.29 -11.51
CA ILE A 62 4.87 12.10 -10.21
C ILE A 62 5.88 13.24 -10.03
N ASP A 63 5.72 14.00 -8.96
CA ASP A 63 6.61 15.09 -8.58
C ASP A 63 7.31 14.74 -7.26
N PRO A 64 8.57 14.27 -7.32
CA PRO A 64 9.36 14.00 -6.12
C PRO A 64 9.81 15.30 -5.44
N SER A 65 9.79 15.31 -4.10
CA SER A 65 10.17 16.47 -3.28
C SER A 65 11.62 16.94 -3.44
N ARG A 66 12.45 16.18 -4.17
CA ARG A 66 13.84 16.50 -4.49
C ARG A 66 14.26 15.80 -5.78
N THR A 67 15.35 16.26 -6.38
CA THR A 67 15.97 15.55 -7.51
C THR A 67 16.45 14.17 -7.08
N LEU A 68 16.17 13.17 -7.92
CA LEU A 68 16.50 11.77 -7.70
C LEU A 68 17.57 11.30 -8.68
N ARG A 69 18.43 10.38 -8.21
CA ARG A 69 19.35 9.64 -9.08
C ARG A 69 18.59 8.56 -9.84
N LYS A 70 19.18 8.05 -10.93
CA LYS A 70 18.56 7.06 -11.83
C LYS A 70 17.91 5.87 -11.10
N LYS A 71 18.63 5.20 -10.19
CA LYS A 71 18.09 4.06 -9.41
C LYS A 71 16.85 4.43 -8.57
N ALA A 72 16.87 5.60 -7.94
CA ALA A 72 15.73 6.08 -7.14
C ALA A 72 14.54 6.46 -8.03
N VAL A 73 14.78 7.01 -9.22
CA VAL A 73 13.73 7.25 -10.22
C VAL A 73 13.07 5.93 -10.64
N GLU A 74 13.88 4.91 -10.93
CA GLU A 74 13.38 3.58 -11.31
C GLU A 74 12.53 2.96 -10.19
N GLN A 75 12.99 3.05 -8.94
CA GLN A 75 12.22 2.57 -7.79
C GLN A 75 10.89 3.32 -7.65
N VAL A 76 10.91 4.67 -7.65
CA VAL A 76 9.67 5.47 -7.55
C VAL A 76 8.68 5.15 -8.65
N LEU A 77 9.14 4.97 -9.89
CA LEU A 77 8.26 4.60 -11.01
C LEU A 77 7.65 3.20 -10.83
N ARG A 78 8.44 2.22 -10.34
CA ARG A 78 7.91 0.88 -10.02
C ARG A 78 6.88 0.94 -8.91
N ASP A 79 7.21 1.59 -7.79
CA ASP A 79 6.36 1.64 -6.61
C ASP A 79 5.04 2.37 -6.94
N VAL A 80 5.08 3.50 -7.67
CA VAL A 80 3.85 4.20 -8.07
C VAL A 80 3.03 3.40 -9.08
N ARG A 81 3.67 2.70 -10.02
CA ARG A 81 2.96 1.78 -10.93
C ARG A 81 2.23 0.71 -10.13
N HIS A 82 2.94 0.09 -9.18
CA HIS A 82 2.42 -0.96 -8.32
C HIS A 82 1.27 -0.48 -7.44
N MET A 83 1.43 0.64 -6.72
CA MET A 83 0.39 1.21 -5.85
C MET A 83 -0.92 1.46 -6.61
N LEU A 84 -0.84 1.92 -7.86
CA LEU A 84 -2.00 2.21 -8.71
C LEU A 84 -2.49 0.99 -9.51
N ARG A 85 -1.91 -0.19 -9.27
CA ARG A 85 -2.15 -1.44 -10.02
C ARG A 85 -2.05 -1.25 -11.53
N LEU A 86 -1.11 -0.44 -11.99
CA LEU A 86 -0.86 -0.24 -13.42
C LEU A 86 0.01 -1.37 -14.02
N ASP A 87 0.49 -2.28 -13.18
CA ASP A 87 1.17 -3.53 -13.49
C ASP A 87 0.23 -4.72 -13.71
N ASP A 88 -1.03 -4.64 -13.28
CA ASP A 88 -2.04 -5.69 -13.50
C ASP A 88 -2.70 -5.56 -14.90
N ASP A 89 -2.69 -6.63 -15.70
CA ASP A 89 -3.45 -6.70 -16.96
C ASP A 89 -4.94 -6.92 -16.69
N MET A 90 -5.73 -5.87 -16.88
CA MET A 90 -7.19 -5.89 -16.71
C MET A 90 -7.94 -6.14 -18.02
N ALA A 91 -7.27 -6.47 -19.12
CA ALA A 91 -7.93 -6.60 -20.42
C ALA A 91 -9.00 -7.70 -20.39
N VAL A 92 -8.73 -8.83 -19.73
CA VAL A 92 -9.74 -9.90 -19.55
C VAL A 92 -10.89 -9.40 -18.69
N PHE A 93 -10.59 -8.80 -17.53
CA PHE A 93 -11.60 -8.25 -16.62
C PHE A 93 -12.53 -7.27 -17.33
N TYR A 94 -11.99 -6.30 -18.06
CA TYR A 94 -12.80 -5.31 -18.77
C TYR A 94 -13.64 -5.91 -19.88
N ARG A 95 -13.12 -6.86 -20.67
CA ARG A 95 -13.93 -7.56 -21.67
C ARG A 95 -15.08 -8.35 -21.04
N THR A 96 -14.84 -8.97 -19.88
CA THR A 96 -15.89 -9.69 -19.16
C THR A 96 -16.96 -8.73 -18.65
N MET A 97 -16.59 -7.58 -18.08
CA MET A 97 -17.55 -6.57 -17.62
C MET A 97 -18.35 -5.97 -18.77
N GLU A 98 -17.73 -5.69 -19.92
CA GLU A 98 -18.42 -5.20 -21.13
C GLU A 98 -19.43 -6.21 -21.70
N ALA A 99 -19.17 -7.50 -21.53
CA ALA A 99 -20.06 -8.58 -21.99
C ALA A 99 -21.14 -8.95 -20.96
N THR A 100 -21.11 -8.37 -19.77
CA THR A 100 -22.06 -8.68 -18.69
C THR A 100 -23.07 -7.54 -18.55
N PRO A 101 -24.39 -7.80 -18.76
CA PRO A 101 -25.42 -6.80 -18.55
C PRO A 101 -25.28 -6.12 -17.18
N ASP A 102 -25.51 -4.81 -17.14
CA ASP A 102 -25.41 -3.94 -15.95
C ASP A 102 -23.97 -3.59 -15.49
N PHE A 103 -22.93 -4.13 -16.14
CA PHE A 103 -21.53 -3.86 -15.79
C PHE A 103 -20.71 -3.17 -16.89
N GLU A 104 -21.32 -2.78 -18.01
CA GLU A 104 -20.62 -2.09 -19.11
C GLU A 104 -19.95 -0.79 -18.64
N TRP A 105 -20.58 -0.10 -17.68
CA TRP A 105 -20.05 1.14 -17.09
C TRP A 105 -18.67 0.96 -16.43
N VAL A 106 -18.29 -0.25 -16.03
CA VAL A 106 -17.02 -0.50 -15.33
C VAL A 106 -15.82 -0.15 -16.21
N SER A 107 -15.82 -0.60 -17.48
CA SER A 107 -14.72 -0.30 -18.40
C SER A 107 -14.78 1.16 -18.88
N GLU A 108 -15.97 1.70 -19.15
CA GLU A 108 -16.19 3.09 -19.56
C GLU A 108 -15.66 4.09 -18.53
N GLN A 109 -15.86 3.77 -17.25
CA GLN A 109 -15.47 4.61 -16.12
C GLN A 109 -14.07 4.27 -15.57
N GLY A 110 -13.41 3.24 -16.11
CA GLY A 110 -12.10 2.74 -15.65
C GLY A 110 -12.10 2.31 -14.18
N ALA A 111 -13.16 1.64 -13.74
CA ALA A 111 -13.33 1.12 -12.38
C ALA A 111 -12.68 -0.27 -12.21
N GLY A 112 -12.56 -0.75 -10.96
CA GLY A 112 -12.09 -2.11 -10.66
C GLY A 112 -10.64 -2.21 -10.15
N ARG A 113 -9.81 -1.18 -10.35
CA ARG A 113 -8.49 -1.12 -9.72
C ARG A 113 -8.59 -0.66 -8.27
N LEU A 114 -7.81 -1.30 -7.40
CA LEU A 114 -7.70 -0.94 -5.99
C LEU A 114 -6.32 -0.35 -5.70
N LEU A 115 -6.25 0.77 -4.97
CA LEU A 115 -4.98 1.25 -4.42
C LEU A 115 -4.33 0.16 -3.55
N ARG A 116 -3.00 0.08 -3.55
CA ARG A 116 -2.25 -0.78 -2.60
C ARG A 116 -1.02 -0.05 -2.09
N ALA A 117 -0.41 -0.55 -1.02
CA ALA A 117 0.90 -0.06 -0.59
C ALA A 117 2.00 -0.49 -1.57
N PRO A 118 3.21 0.08 -1.46
CA PRO A 118 4.37 -0.40 -2.23
C PRO A 118 4.84 -1.82 -1.87
N THR A 119 4.44 -2.36 -0.72
CA THR A 119 4.88 -3.67 -0.21
C THR A 119 3.71 -4.45 0.39
N VAL A 120 3.74 -5.77 0.26
CA VAL A 120 2.77 -6.67 0.89
C VAL A 120 2.84 -6.56 2.41
N PHE A 121 4.04 -6.40 2.96
CA PHE A 121 4.21 -6.21 4.40
C PHE A 121 3.40 -5.04 4.95
N GLU A 122 3.42 -3.89 4.27
CA GLU A 122 2.65 -2.72 4.71
C GLU A 122 1.15 -2.96 4.64
N ASP A 123 0.67 -3.56 3.54
CA ASP A 123 -0.75 -3.90 3.38
C ASP A 123 -1.19 -4.87 4.49
N LEU A 124 -0.39 -5.89 4.78
CA LEU A 124 -0.70 -6.88 5.82
C LEU A 124 -0.72 -6.27 7.23
N ALA A 125 0.25 -5.41 7.56
CA ALA A 125 0.28 -4.71 8.84
C ALA A 125 -0.93 -3.78 9.00
N LYS A 126 -1.30 -3.05 7.94
CA LYS A 126 -2.52 -2.21 7.92
C LYS A 126 -3.79 -3.05 8.03
N MET A 127 -3.86 -4.20 7.37
CA MET A 127 -5.00 -5.12 7.47
C MET A 127 -5.15 -5.70 8.88
N ILE A 128 -4.06 -6.07 9.56
CA ILE A 128 -4.12 -6.45 10.98
C ILE A 128 -4.74 -5.30 11.80
N CYS A 129 -4.34 -4.06 11.53
CA CYS A 129 -4.91 -2.84 12.15
C CYS A 129 -6.37 -2.53 11.79
N THR A 130 -6.99 -3.17 10.77
CA THR A 130 -8.40 -2.94 10.43
C THR A 130 -9.34 -3.97 11.07
N THR A 131 -8.82 -5.15 11.43
CA THR A 131 -9.65 -6.22 12.03
C THR A 131 -10.45 -5.73 13.22
N ASN A 132 -11.76 -6.03 13.31
CA ASN A 132 -12.64 -5.78 14.48
C ASN A 132 -12.40 -4.43 15.22
N CYS A 133 -12.33 -3.32 14.49
CA CYS A 133 -12.22 -2.00 15.10
C CYS A 133 -12.84 -0.89 14.22
N SER A 134 -12.97 0.31 14.79
CA SER A 134 -13.38 1.48 14.04
C SER A 134 -12.26 1.98 13.13
N TRP A 135 -12.64 2.63 12.02
CA TRP A 135 -11.68 3.32 11.16
C TRP A 135 -10.82 4.35 11.90
N SER A 136 -11.38 5.03 12.91
CA SER A 136 -10.63 5.96 13.75
C SER A 136 -9.50 5.27 14.53
N LEU A 137 -9.72 4.05 15.02
CA LEU A 137 -8.70 3.28 15.71
C LEU A 137 -7.65 2.76 14.73
N THR A 138 -8.06 2.30 13.54
CA THR A 138 -7.12 1.95 12.45
C THR A 138 -6.19 3.11 12.12
N ARG A 139 -6.75 4.31 11.87
CA ARG A 139 -5.96 5.53 11.61
C ARG A 139 -5.00 5.84 12.75
N LYS A 140 -5.44 5.72 14.01
CA LYS A 140 -4.59 5.94 15.18
C LYS A 140 -3.39 4.96 15.21
N MET A 141 -3.65 3.65 15.03
CA MET A 141 -2.60 2.63 15.05
C MET A 141 -1.58 2.83 13.93
N VAL A 142 -2.05 3.01 12.69
CA VAL A 142 -1.16 3.23 11.53
C VAL A 142 -0.36 4.53 11.70
N THR A 143 -0.99 5.59 12.22
CA THR A 143 -0.28 6.84 12.54
C THR A 143 0.79 6.61 13.61
N GLY A 144 0.49 5.86 14.67
CA GLY A 144 1.46 5.52 15.71
C GLY A 144 2.68 4.77 15.17
N LEU A 145 2.47 3.80 14.27
CA LEU A 145 3.55 3.08 13.60
C LEU A 145 4.43 4.02 12.75
N VAL A 146 3.80 4.78 11.84
CA VAL A 146 4.50 5.68 10.91
C VAL A 146 5.23 6.79 11.65
N GLN A 147 4.57 7.45 12.60
CA GLN A 147 5.16 8.58 13.31
C GLN A 147 6.26 8.15 14.26
N SER A 148 6.19 6.96 14.85
CA SER A 148 7.22 6.51 15.78
C SER A 148 8.44 5.89 15.09
N LEU A 149 8.23 5.11 14.03
CA LEU A 149 9.26 4.24 13.44
C LEU A 149 9.58 4.53 11.98
N GLY A 150 8.74 5.29 11.29
CA GLY A 150 8.96 5.65 9.89
C GLY A 150 10.20 6.54 9.73
N ARG A 151 10.98 6.30 8.67
CA ARG A 151 12.13 7.14 8.35
C ARG A 151 11.64 8.49 7.85
N GLU A 152 12.23 9.56 8.36
CA GLU A 152 11.84 10.92 8.01
C GLU A 152 12.40 11.34 6.66
N SER A 153 11.54 11.89 5.81
CA SER A 153 11.92 12.58 4.58
C SER A 153 12.31 14.03 4.88
N ALA A 154 12.97 14.69 3.93
CA ALA A 154 13.35 16.10 4.08
C ALA A 154 12.17 17.06 4.36
N GLY A 155 10.93 16.66 4.05
CA GLY A 155 9.72 17.44 4.30
C GLY A 155 9.01 17.09 5.61
N GLY A 156 9.65 16.36 6.53
CA GLY A 156 9.09 15.97 7.84
C GLY A 156 8.08 14.83 7.81
N ARG A 157 7.59 14.43 6.62
CA ARG A 157 6.76 13.23 6.45
C ARG A 157 7.60 11.97 6.62
N ARG A 158 6.98 10.92 7.15
CA ARG A 158 7.65 9.65 7.46
C ARG A 158 7.19 8.52 6.55
N THR A 159 8.06 7.55 6.29
CA THR A 159 7.73 6.32 5.56
C THR A 159 6.85 5.40 6.41
N PHE A 160 6.29 4.36 5.83
CA PHE A 160 5.90 3.20 6.62
C PHE A 160 7.18 2.56 7.20
N PRO A 161 7.17 2.08 8.45
CA PRO A 161 8.35 1.45 9.03
C PRO A 161 8.69 0.14 8.32
N THR A 162 9.99 -0.17 8.25
CA THR A 162 10.45 -1.46 7.71
C THR A 162 10.15 -2.59 8.70
N PRO A 163 10.09 -3.86 8.23
CA PRO A 163 9.97 -5.01 9.12
C PRO A 163 11.02 -5.02 10.23
N GLU A 164 12.27 -4.65 9.91
CA GLU A 164 13.38 -4.64 10.86
C GLU A 164 13.17 -3.59 11.96
N ALA A 165 12.76 -2.37 11.57
CA ALA A 165 12.47 -1.30 12.52
C ALA A 165 11.34 -1.69 13.48
N MET A 166 10.30 -2.35 12.97
CA MET A 166 9.21 -2.90 13.77
C MET A 166 9.70 -4.05 14.69
N ALA A 167 10.48 -4.99 14.17
CA ALA A 167 10.93 -6.17 14.91
C ALA A 167 11.79 -5.81 16.13
N LEU A 168 12.62 -4.77 16.03
CA LEU A 168 13.45 -4.27 17.13
C LEU A 168 12.65 -3.70 18.31
N MET A 169 11.37 -3.37 18.11
CA MET A 169 10.56 -2.79 19.17
C MET A 169 10.05 -3.85 20.16
N PRO A 170 10.09 -3.55 21.47
CA PRO A 170 9.52 -4.45 22.49
C PRO A 170 7.98 -4.46 22.39
N LEU A 171 7.34 -5.53 22.85
CA LEU A 171 5.87 -5.66 22.80
C LEU A 171 5.14 -4.45 23.40
N LYS A 172 5.68 -3.86 24.47
CA LYS A 172 5.12 -2.67 25.13
C LYS A 172 4.96 -1.46 24.21
N PHE A 173 5.79 -1.34 23.16
CA PHE A 173 5.66 -0.27 22.16
C PHE A 173 4.33 -0.39 21.42
N TYR A 174 4.00 -1.60 20.95
CA TYR A 174 2.76 -1.86 20.24
C TYR A 174 1.52 -1.69 21.12
N VAL A 175 1.64 -2.01 22.42
CA VAL A 175 0.55 -1.82 23.37
C VAL A 175 0.35 -0.35 23.71
N ASN A 176 1.42 0.38 24.03
CA ASN A 176 1.31 1.71 24.63
C ASN A 176 1.33 2.82 23.57
N GLU A 177 2.31 2.79 22.66
CA GLU A 177 2.51 3.86 21.67
C GLU A 177 1.57 3.69 20.47
N VAL A 178 1.46 2.47 19.95
CA VAL A 178 0.57 2.16 18.82
C VAL A 178 -0.89 2.00 19.28
N SER A 179 -1.12 1.68 20.55
CA SER A 179 -2.46 1.33 21.08
C SER A 179 -3.10 0.14 20.35
N ALA A 180 -2.32 -0.87 19.98
CA ALA A 180 -2.78 -2.00 19.15
C ALA A 180 -3.64 -3.04 19.89
N GLY A 181 -3.69 -2.97 21.23
CA GLY A 181 -4.46 -3.91 22.06
C GLY A 181 -4.05 -5.36 21.79
N TYR A 182 -5.04 -6.23 21.55
CA TYR A 182 -4.78 -7.65 21.26
C TYR A 182 -3.97 -7.91 19.98
N ARG A 183 -3.86 -6.91 19.08
CA ARG A 183 -3.09 -7.01 17.83
C ARG A 183 -1.59 -6.76 18.03
N ALA A 184 -1.21 -6.20 19.18
CA ALA A 184 0.19 -5.93 19.51
C ALA A 184 1.13 -7.14 19.30
N PRO A 185 0.83 -8.34 19.84
CA PRO A 185 1.66 -9.51 19.57
C PRO A 185 1.68 -9.93 18.10
N TYR A 186 0.60 -9.69 17.33
CA TYR A 186 0.52 -10.07 15.92
C TYR A 186 1.40 -9.19 15.05
N LEU A 187 1.37 -7.87 15.27
CA LEU A 187 2.24 -6.92 14.57
C LEU A 187 3.72 -7.19 14.87
N LYS A 188 4.04 -7.49 16.14
CA LYS A 188 5.40 -7.83 16.55
C LYS A 188 5.89 -9.12 15.87
N GLU A 189 5.09 -10.18 15.93
CA GLU A 189 5.45 -11.47 15.33
C GLU A 189 5.58 -11.38 13.80
N LEU A 190 4.66 -10.67 13.14
CA LEU A 190 4.75 -10.43 11.69
C LEU A 190 6.08 -9.75 11.34
N ALA A 191 6.42 -8.67 12.05
CA ALA A 191 7.66 -7.95 11.83
C ALA A 191 8.91 -8.83 12.06
N GLU A 192 8.94 -9.60 13.15
CA GLU A 192 10.04 -10.51 13.46
C GLU A 192 10.22 -11.61 12.42
N ARG A 193 9.12 -12.22 11.96
CA ARG A 193 9.15 -13.29 10.97
C ARG A 193 9.63 -12.79 9.60
N VAL A 194 9.16 -11.62 9.17
CA VAL A 194 9.61 -11.00 7.92
C VAL A 194 11.05 -10.52 8.01
N ALA A 195 11.44 -9.83 9.10
CA ALA A 195 12.81 -9.34 9.28
C ALA A 195 13.85 -10.47 9.39
N SER A 196 13.47 -11.62 9.97
CA SER A 196 14.34 -12.80 10.03
C SER A 196 14.40 -13.61 8.74
N GLY A 197 13.54 -13.30 7.76
CA GLY A 197 13.39 -14.09 6.53
C GLY A 197 12.64 -15.41 6.71
N SER A 198 12.11 -15.71 7.91
CA SER A 198 11.31 -16.93 8.14
C SER A 198 9.91 -16.87 7.51
N LEU A 199 9.49 -15.68 7.07
CA LEU A 199 8.28 -15.46 6.28
C LEU A 199 8.60 -14.46 5.16
N ASN A 200 8.36 -14.83 3.90
CA ASN A 200 8.56 -13.95 2.75
C ASN A 200 7.20 -13.54 2.14
N VAL A 201 6.58 -12.51 2.71
CA VAL A 201 5.25 -12.05 2.26
C VAL A 201 5.27 -11.41 0.87
N GLU A 202 6.40 -10.83 0.44
CA GLU A 202 6.50 -10.21 -0.87
C GLU A 202 6.42 -11.25 -2.00
N ALA A 203 6.82 -12.49 -1.75
CA ALA A 203 6.70 -13.59 -2.70
C ALA A 203 5.23 -13.97 -3.02
N TRP A 204 4.26 -13.51 -2.21
CA TRP A 204 2.84 -13.79 -2.47
C TRP A 204 2.31 -13.11 -3.73
N LEU A 205 2.90 -11.98 -4.15
CA LEU A 205 2.48 -11.28 -5.37
C LEU A 205 2.67 -12.13 -6.63
N ASP A 206 3.72 -12.95 -6.65
CA ASP A 206 4.12 -13.80 -7.78
C ASP A 206 3.92 -15.29 -7.47
N SER A 207 3.12 -15.62 -6.45
CA SER A 207 2.94 -17.00 -6.02
C SER A 207 2.27 -17.82 -7.12
N PRO A 208 2.82 -19.00 -7.49
CA PRO A 208 2.19 -19.90 -8.45
C PRO A 208 1.06 -20.72 -7.81
N LEU A 209 0.83 -20.57 -6.51
CA LEU A 209 -0.19 -21.33 -5.80
C LEU A 209 -1.60 -20.94 -6.29
N PRO A 210 -2.53 -21.91 -6.37
CA PRO A 210 -3.95 -21.58 -6.50
C PRO A 210 -4.42 -20.68 -5.35
N THR A 211 -5.35 -19.77 -5.63
CA THR A 211 -5.84 -18.77 -4.65
C THR A 211 -6.22 -19.37 -3.30
N ALA A 212 -6.88 -20.53 -3.27
CA ALA A 212 -7.27 -21.18 -2.02
C ALA A 212 -6.07 -21.63 -1.17
N GLU A 213 -5.00 -22.11 -1.79
CA GLU A 213 -3.77 -22.50 -1.08
C GLU A 213 -2.96 -21.27 -0.65
N LEU A 214 -2.95 -20.20 -1.46
CA LEU A 214 -2.34 -18.94 -1.07
C LEU A 214 -3.05 -18.31 0.14
N ILE A 215 -4.40 -18.32 0.16
CA ILE A 215 -5.19 -17.87 1.32
C ILE A 215 -4.83 -18.67 2.56
N LYS A 216 -4.68 -19.99 2.43
CA LYS A 216 -4.27 -20.86 3.54
C LYS A 216 -2.86 -20.51 4.04
N GLU A 217 -1.93 -20.18 3.16
CA GLU A 217 -0.59 -19.70 3.53
C GLU A 217 -0.67 -18.36 4.27
N MET A 218 -1.43 -17.38 3.75
CA MET A 218 -1.64 -16.08 4.38
C MET A 218 -2.23 -16.21 5.79
N LYS A 219 -3.18 -17.12 5.97
CA LYS A 219 -3.80 -17.43 7.28
C LYS A 219 -2.85 -18.09 8.29
N SER A 220 -1.64 -18.47 7.90
CA SER A 220 -0.58 -18.88 8.84
C SER A 220 0.04 -17.71 9.62
N VAL A 221 -0.25 -16.47 9.20
CA VAL A 221 0.15 -15.26 9.92
C VAL A 221 -0.88 -14.95 11.01
N LYS A 222 -0.42 -14.80 12.26
CA LYS A 222 -1.32 -14.44 13.36
C LYS A 222 -1.96 -13.09 13.11
N GLY A 223 -3.26 -13.01 13.36
CA GLY A 223 -4.07 -11.82 13.05
C GLY A 223 -4.61 -11.77 11.62
N VAL A 224 -4.24 -12.72 10.76
CA VAL A 224 -4.75 -12.84 9.38
C VAL A 224 -5.77 -13.98 9.35
N GLY A 225 -7.05 -13.61 9.44
CA GLY A 225 -8.19 -14.52 9.19
C GLY A 225 -8.77 -14.33 7.79
N ASP A 226 -9.94 -14.92 7.52
CA ASP A 226 -10.60 -14.84 6.20
C ASP A 226 -10.75 -13.40 5.71
N TYR A 227 -11.22 -12.51 6.60
CA TYR A 227 -11.32 -11.08 6.30
C TYR A 227 -10.02 -10.45 5.79
N ALA A 228 -8.87 -10.77 6.41
CA ALA A 228 -7.60 -10.17 6.04
C ALA A 228 -6.93 -10.85 4.85
N ALA A 229 -7.21 -12.13 4.61
CA ALA A 229 -6.64 -12.87 3.47
C ALA A 229 -7.41 -12.64 2.16
N GLU A 230 -8.68 -12.22 2.24
CA GLU A 230 -9.54 -11.99 1.08
C GLU A 230 -9.59 -10.51 0.62
N ASN A 231 -8.89 -9.60 1.33
CA ASN A 231 -8.82 -8.16 1.02
C ASN A 231 -7.38 -7.75 0.68
#